data_AF-A0A3A4NSF1-F1
#
_entry.id   AF-A0A3A4NSF1-F1
#
_cell.length_a   1.000
_cell.length_b   1.000
_cell.length_c   1.000
_cell.angle_alpha   90.00
_cell.angle_beta   90.00
_cell.angle_gamma   90.00
#
_symmetry.space_group_name_H-M   'P 1'
#
loop_
_entity.id
_entity.type
_entity.pdbx_description
1 polymer ?
#
loop_
_entity_poly.entity_id
_entity_poly.type
_entity_poly.pdbx_seq_one_letter_code
_entity_poly.pdbx_strand_id
1 'polypeptide(L)' 'MISGGTATAVDGGKRTIFEGPSECIGGTGRFEGLKGKGTYKGERVGPLKSGGYTYIDFTISCGKP' A
#
# COMPACT_ATOMS: atom_id res chain seq x y z
N MET A 1 -1.84 -13.73 4.97
CA MET A 1 -2.70 -12.62 4.53
C MET A 1 -2.88 -11.70 5.71
N ILE A 2 -2.31 -10.48 5.68
CA ILE A 2 -2.70 -9.45 6.65
C ILE A 2 -3.98 -8.81 6.10
N SER A 3 -5.12 -9.23 6.64
CA SER A 3 -6.42 -8.61 6.41
C SER A 3 -6.47 -7.25 7.11
N GLY A 4 -6.65 -6.14 6.39
CA GLY A 4 -6.91 -4.86 7.08
C GLY A 4 -6.80 -3.57 6.30
N GLY A 5 -6.78 -3.57 4.96
CA GLY A 5 -6.84 -2.33 4.18
C GLY A 5 -8.27 -1.86 3.93
N THR A 6 -8.50 -0.56 3.90
CA THR A 6 -9.76 0.06 3.45
C THR A 6 -9.58 0.70 2.08
N ALA A 7 -10.67 0.78 1.33
CA ALA A 7 -10.76 1.49 0.06
C ALA A 7 -12.09 2.25 0.02
N THR A 8 -12.03 3.58 -0.05
CA THR A 8 -13.20 4.45 0.02
C THR A 8 -13.30 5.28 -1.24
N ALA A 9 -14.41 5.15 -1.96
CA ALA A 9 -14.72 6.01 -3.08
C ALA A 9 -15.08 7.43 -2.56
N VAL A 10 -14.45 8.45 -3.12
CA VAL A 10 -14.68 9.86 -2.78
C VAL A 10 -15.00 10.66 -4.04
N ASP A 11 -15.44 11.91 -3.88
CA ASP A 11 -15.77 12.81 -4.99
C ASP A 11 -16.77 12.20 -6.00
N GLY A 12 -17.81 11.54 -5.48
CA GLY A 12 -18.81 10.85 -6.31
C GLY A 12 -18.26 9.66 -7.09
N GLY A 13 -17.17 9.04 -6.62
CA GLY A 13 -16.54 7.88 -7.24
C GLY A 13 -15.45 8.21 -8.27
N LYS A 14 -15.10 9.49 -8.43
CA LYS A 14 -14.00 9.91 -9.32
C LYS A 14 -12.62 9.59 -8.77
N ARG A 15 -12.50 9.44 -7.44
CA ARG A 15 -11.26 9.11 -6.74
C ARG A 15 -11.49 8.00 -5.73
N THR A 16 -10.43 7.29 -5.36
CA THR A 16 -10.47 6.29 -4.29
C THR A 16 -9.31 6.50 -3.34
N ILE A 17 -9.60 6.61 -2.06
CA ILE A 17 -8.60 6.69 -0.98
C ILE A 17 -8.39 5.29 -0.42
N PHE A 18 -7.13 4.93 -0.16
CA PHE A 18 -6.75 3.66 0.45
C PHE A 18 -5.90 3.92 1.68
N GLU A 19 -6.06 3.09 2.69
CA GLU A 19 -5.12 3.00 3.80
C GLU A 19 -5.09 1.58 4.34
N GLY A 20 -3.97 1.19 4.94
CA GLY A 20 -3.88 -0.14 5.52
C GLY A 20 -2.50 -0.52 6.00
N PRO A 21 -2.38 -1.72 6.57
CA PRO A 21 -1.10 -2.30 6.94
C PRO A 21 -0.30 -2.74 5.70
N SER A 22 1.02 -2.67 5.79
CA SER A 22 1.96 -3.21 4.81
C SER A 22 2.95 -4.17 5.48
N GLU A 23 3.45 -5.13 4.71
CA GLU A 23 4.44 -6.10 5.18
C GLU A 23 5.56 -6.25 4.17
N CYS A 24 6.78 -6.22 4.68
CA CYS A 24 8.01 -6.52 3.99
C CYS A 24 8.29 -7.99 4.29
N ILE A 25 8.09 -8.88 3.31
CA ILE A 25 8.20 -10.33 3.52
C ILE A 25 9.55 -10.91 3.03
N GLY A 26 10.36 -10.08 2.38
CA GLY A 26 11.65 -10.44 1.81
C GLY A 26 12.20 -9.32 0.93
N GLY A 27 13.46 -9.47 0.53
CA GLY A 27 14.13 -8.63 -0.46
C GLY A 27 15.12 -9.46 -1.28
N THR A 28 15.79 -8.84 -2.24
CA THR A 28 16.79 -9.50 -3.10
C THR A 28 18.17 -8.85 -2.96
N GLY A 29 19.23 -9.59 -3.30
CA GLY A 29 20.60 -9.08 -3.24
C GLY A 29 20.99 -8.66 -1.82
N ARG A 30 21.46 -7.42 -1.65
CA ARG A 30 21.86 -6.92 -0.32
C ARG A 30 20.72 -6.82 0.71
N PHE A 31 19.46 -6.95 0.25
CA PHE A 31 18.26 -6.89 1.09
C PHE A 31 17.63 -8.27 1.32
N GLU A 32 18.31 -9.34 0.93
CA GLU A 32 17.82 -10.70 1.14
C GLU A 32 17.59 -10.99 2.62
N GLY A 33 16.44 -11.61 2.91
CA GLY A 33 16.01 -11.96 4.26
C GLY A 33 15.43 -10.82 5.11
N LEU A 34 15.34 -9.59 4.60
CA LEU A 34 14.68 -8.51 5.34
C LEU A 34 13.19 -8.80 5.56
N LYS A 35 12.72 -8.52 6.77
CA LYS A 35 11.31 -8.58 7.16
C LYS A 35 10.89 -7.31 7.88
N GLY A 36 9.62 -6.97 7.82
CA GLY A 36 9.14 -5.72 8.38
C GLY A 36 7.64 -5.53 8.29
N LYS A 37 7.13 -4.60 9.08
CA LYS A 37 5.73 -4.19 9.06
C LYS A 37 5.65 -2.68 8.93
N GLY A 38 4.56 -2.21 8.36
CA GLY A 38 4.34 -0.80 8.12
C GLY A 38 2.88 -0.50 7.86
N THR A 39 2.66 0.70 7.33
CA THR A 39 1.37 1.16 6.85
C THR A 39 1.53 1.80 5.48
N TYR A 40 0.41 1.97 4.79
CA TYR A 40 0.31 2.77 3.59
C TYR A 40 -0.91 3.68 3.67
N LYS A 41 -0.80 4.83 3.03
CA LYS A 41 -1.92 5.70 2.68
C LYS A 41 -1.77 6.08 1.23
N GLY A 42 -2.86 6.09 0.48
CA GLY A 42 -2.78 6.37 -0.93
C GLY A 42 -4.08 6.86 -1.51
N GLU A 43 -3.95 7.31 -2.74
CA GLU A 43 -5.04 7.82 -3.53
C GLU A 43 -4.89 7.35 -4.96
N ARG A 44 -6.01 6.98 -5.57
CA ARG A 44 -6.13 6.80 -6.99
C ARG A 44 -6.87 7.97 -7.61
N VAL A 45 -6.26 8.53 -8.65
CA VAL A 45 -6.91 9.50 -9.54
C VAL A 45 -7.64 8.70 -10.62
N GLY A 46 -8.95 8.53 -10.43
CA GLY A 46 -9.84 7.77 -11.32
C GLY A 46 -10.63 6.67 -10.59
N PRO A 47 -11.72 6.15 -11.21
CA PRO A 47 -12.49 5.04 -10.66
C PRO A 47 -11.64 3.76 -10.53
N LEU A 48 -11.96 2.93 -9.54
CA LEU A 48 -11.25 1.66 -9.30
C LEU A 48 -11.28 0.73 -10.54
N LYS A 49 -12.42 0.69 -11.25
CA LYS A 49 -12.68 -0.25 -12.35
C LYS A 49 -11.98 0.09 -13.68
N SER A 50 -11.54 1.33 -13.90
CA SER A 50 -11.19 1.81 -15.26
C SER A 50 -9.69 1.93 -15.56
N GLY A 51 -8.79 1.53 -14.66
CA GLY A 51 -7.37 1.92 -14.79
C GLY A 51 -7.12 3.39 -14.44
N GLY A 52 -5.90 3.73 -14.01
CA GLY A 52 -5.55 5.07 -13.52
C GLY A 52 -4.27 5.11 -12.68
N TYR A 53 -3.72 6.30 -12.48
CA TYR A 53 -2.54 6.53 -11.63
C TYR A 53 -2.91 6.41 -10.15
N THR A 54 -2.01 5.81 -9.38
CA THR A 54 -2.12 5.70 -7.92
C THR A 54 -0.88 6.30 -7.28
N TYR A 55 -1.10 7.18 -6.30
CA TYR A 55 -0.09 7.76 -5.45
C TYR A 55 -0.19 7.07 -4.09
N ILE A 56 0.93 6.56 -3.57
CA ILE A 56 0.94 5.86 -2.28
C ILE A 56 2.16 6.30 -1.49
N ASP A 57 1.90 6.76 -0.28
CA ASP A 57 2.89 6.93 0.76
C ASP A 57 2.99 5.64 1.56
N PHE A 58 4.19 5.05 1.58
CA PHE A 58 4.51 3.87 2.38
C PHE A 58 5.42 4.27 3.53
N THR A 59 5.00 3.93 4.75
CA THR A 59 5.85 4.02 5.93
C THR A 59 6.12 2.60 6.41
N ILE A 60 7.31 2.10 6.15
CA ILE A 60 7.69 0.73 6.51
C ILE A 60 9.12 0.67 7.05
N SER A 61 9.32 -0.15 8.07
CA SER A 61 10.64 -0.48 8.59
C SER A 61 10.94 -1.94 8.28
N CYS A 62 11.90 -2.19 7.40
CA CYS A 62 12.41 -3.53 7.09
C CYS A 62 13.79 -3.72 7.73
N GLY A 63 13.97 -4.80 8.47
CA GLY A 63 15.23 -5.18 9.11
C GLY A 63 15.50 -6.67 8.98
N LYS A 64 16.73 -7.09 9.30
CA LYS A 64 16.97 -8.52 9.57
C LYS A 64 16.29 -8.86 10.91
N PRO A 65 15.67 -10.04 11.04
CA PRO A 65 15.14 -10.52 12.31
C PRO A 65 16.21 -10.52 13.42
#